data_AF-A0A7L3IUY4-F1
#
_entry.id   AF-A0A7L3IUY4-F1
#
_cell.length_a   1.000
_cell.length_b   1.000
_cell.length_c   1.000
_cell.angle_alpha   90.00
_cell.angle_beta   90.00
_cell.angle_gamma   90.00
#
_symmetry.space_group_name_H-M   'P 1'
#
loop_
_entity.id
_entity.type
_entity.pdbx_description
1 polymer ?
#
loop_
_entity_poly.entity_id
_entity_poly.type
_entity_poly.pdbx_seq_one_letter_code
_entity_poly.pdbx_strand_id
1 'polypeptide(L)'
;PAGYTQELAFRKPDSSYAAFLDRTSSTWLTAYVVKVFAMASRLTDIEHSEICGPAKWLILNKQKPDGVFQEDGPVIHTKMVVGVTSAPERV
;
A
#
# COMPACT_ATOMS: atom_id res chain seq x y z
N PRO A 1 -3.18 -11.77 16.84
CA PRO A 1 -2.19 -12.65 16.15
C PRO A 1 -2.64 -13.12 14.76
N ALA A 2 -3.88 -13.62 14.59
CA ALA A 2 -4.35 -14.14 13.30
C ALA A 2 -4.32 -13.11 12.14
N GLY A 3 -4.73 -11.87 12.39
CA GLY A 3 -4.78 -10.83 11.36
C GLY A 3 -3.42 -10.42 10.80
N TYR A 4 -2.38 -10.37 11.64
CA TYR A 4 -1.02 -10.06 11.20
C TYR A 4 -0.50 -11.13 10.23
N THR A 5 -0.56 -12.41 10.63
CA THR A 5 -0.13 -13.52 9.78
C THR A 5 -0.96 -13.62 8.50
N GLN A 6 -2.25 -13.30 8.56
CA GLN A 6 -3.13 -13.28 7.39
C GLN A 6 -2.76 -12.15 6.41
N GLU A 7 -2.42 -10.96 6.91
CA GLU A 7 -1.99 -9.84 6.07
C GLU A 7 -0.68 -10.18 5.32
N LEU A 8 0.26 -10.89 5.98
CA LEU A 8 1.51 -11.32 5.35
C LEU A 8 1.30 -12.24 4.13
N ALA A 9 0.14 -12.88 4.00
CA ALA A 9 -0.20 -13.69 2.81
C ALA A 9 -0.34 -12.84 1.53
N PHE A 10 -0.51 -11.53 1.65
CA PHE A 10 -0.61 -10.58 0.53
C PHE A 10 0.71 -9.85 0.24
N ARG A 11 1.76 -10.15 1.01
CA ARG A 11 3.10 -9.60 0.84
C ARG A 11 3.85 -10.34 -0.27
N LYS A 12 4.48 -9.58 -1.16
CA LYS A 12 5.34 -10.08 -2.22
C LYS A 12 6.81 -10.19 -1.81
N PRO A 13 7.66 -10.89 -2.61
CA PRO A 13 9.08 -11.02 -2.32
C PRO A 13 9.85 -9.69 -2.21
N ASP A 14 9.39 -8.64 -2.90
CA ASP A 14 9.98 -7.30 -2.84
C ASP A 14 9.45 -6.45 -1.66
N SER A 15 8.74 -7.07 -0.72
CA SER A 15 8.06 -6.46 0.43
C SER A 15 6.86 -5.56 0.09
N SER A 16 6.42 -5.50 -1.16
CA SER A 16 5.21 -4.77 -1.53
C SER A 16 3.94 -5.58 -1.29
N TYR A 17 2.78 -4.92 -1.24
CA TYR A 17 1.49 -5.57 -1.06
C TYR A 17 0.61 -5.46 -2.31
N ALA A 18 -0.15 -6.52 -2.57
CA ALA A 18 -1.15 -6.56 -3.63
C ALA A 18 -2.44 -7.19 -3.10
N ALA A 19 -3.59 -6.79 -3.64
CA ALA A 19 -4.86 -7.41 -3.25
C ALA A 19 -4.93 -8.91 -3.59
N PHE A 20 -4.16 -9.33 -4.60
CA PHE A 20 -3.92 -10.73 -4.95
C PHE A 20 -2.47 -10.85 -5.44
N LEU A 21 -1.78 -11.95 -5.10
CA LEU A 21 -0.34 -12.12 -5.37
C LEU A 21 0.00 -12.16 -6.88
N ASP A 22 -0.97 -12.54 -7.72
CA ASP A 22 -0.87 -12.57 -9.18
C ASP A 22 -1.04 -11.19 -9.84
N ARG A 23 -1.51 -10.18 -9.10
CA ARG A 23 -1.67 -8.80 -9.60
C ARG A 23 -0.43 -7.97 -9.33
N THR A 24 -0.32 -6.83 -10.02
CA THR A 24 0.69 -5.81 -9.69
C THR A 24 0.50 -5.26 -8.28
N SER A 25 1.60 -4.86 -7.66
CA SER A 25 1.57 -4.32 -6.29
C SER A 25 0.92 -2.95 -6.27
N SER A 26 0.11 -2.69 -5.25
CA SER A 26 -0.57 -1.41 -5.08
C SER A 26 0.22 -0.51 -4.14
N THR A 27 0.51 0.69 -4.61
CA THR A 27 1.14 1.76 -3.81
C THR A 27 0.25 2.12 -2.62
N TRP A 28 -1.05 2.29 -2.84
CA TRP A 28 -2.01 2.65 -1.80
C TRP A 28 -2.10 1.56 -0.73
N LEU A 29 -2.26 0.29 -1.13
CA LEU A 29 -2.37 -0.82 -0.19
C LEU A 29 -1.08 -0.97 0.61
N THR A 30 0.08 -0.91 -0.04
CA THR A 30 1.38 -1.00 0.63
C THR A 30 1.53 0.12 1.67
N ALA A 31 1.17 1.37 1.33
CA ALA A 31 1.21 2.48 2.28
C ALA A 31 0.22 2.31 3.45
N TYR A 32 -0.98 1.77 3.18
CA TYR A 32 -1.96 1.49 4.21
C TYR A 32 -1.47 0.43 5.20
N VAL A 33 -0.87 -0.66 4.70
CA VAL A 33 -0.29 -1.70 5.55
C VAL A 33 0.85 -1.15 6.41
N VAL A 34 1.77 -0.36 5.84
CA VAL A 34 2.84 0.31 6.60
C VAL A 34 2.26 1.12 7.76
N LYS A 35 1.22 1.92 7.51
CA LYS A 35 0.55 2.72 8.54
C LYS A 35 -0.03 1.83 9.64
N VAL A 36 -0.79 0.80 9.27
CA VAL A 36 -1.45 -0.09 10.23
C VAL A 36 -0.43 -0.87 11.06
N PHE A 37 0.62 -1.41 10.44
CA PHE A 37 1.69 -2.13 11.12
C PHE A 37 2.49 -1.22 12.05
N ALA A 38 2.80 0.01 11.62
CA ALA A 38 3.44 0.99 12.49
C ALA A 38 2.58 1.33 13.73
N MET A 39 1.26 1.46 13.58
CA MET A 39 0.35 1.64 14.71
C MET A 39 0.28 0.39 15.60
N ALA A 40 0.20 -0.80 15.00
CA ALA A 40 0.09 -2.07 15.69
C ALA A 40 1.36 -2.47 16.45
N SER A 41 2.54 -2.02 16.01
CA SER A 41 3.84 -2.28 16.66
C SER A 41 3.90 -1.82 18.13
N ARG A 42 3.00 -0.91 18.53
CA ARG A 42 2.87 -0.46 19.93
C ARG A 42 2.04 -1.39 20.81
N LEU A 43 1.28 -2.29 20.19
CA LEU A 43 0.28 -3.16 20.85
C LEU A 43 0.64 -4.64 20.76
N THR A 44 1.36 -5.03 19.71
CA THR A 44 1.81 -6.40 19.47
C THR A 44 3.18 -6.38 18.82
N ASP A 45 3.93 -7.47 18.97
CA ASP A 45 5.20 -7.66 18.29
C ASP A 45 4.98 -7.76 16.77
N ILE A 46 5.57 -6.82 16.04
CA ILE A 46 5.58 -6.74 14.57
C ILE A 46 7.04 -6.64 14.19
N GLU A 47 7.53 -7.54 13.34
CA GLU A 47 8.94 -7.49 12.95
C GLU A 47 9.23 -6.17 12.22
N HIS A 48 10.32 -5.50 12.59
CA HIS A 48 10.69 -4.22 11.97
C HIS A 48 10.84 -4.29 10.44
N SER A 49 11.21 -5.46 9.91
CA SER A 49 11.25 -5.73 8.47
C SER A 49 9.90 -5.55 7.79
N GLU A 50 8.80 -5.86 8.47
CA GLU A 50 7.44 -5.74 7.93
C GLU A 50 6.96 -4.30 7.80
N ILE A 51 7.65 -3.35 8.44
CA ILE A 51 7.39 -1.92 8.31
C ILE A 51 8.41 -1.29 7.37
N CYS A 52 9.71 -1.55 7.61
CA CYS A 52 10.81 -0.94 6.88
C CYS A 52 10.92 -1.42 5.44
N GLY A 53 10.68 -2.70 5.16
CA GLY A 53 10.72 -3.27 3.82
C GLY A 53 9.71 -2.61 2.87
N PRO A 54 8.42 -2.61 3.21
CA PRO A 54 7.41 -1.98 2.37
C PRO A 54 7.57 -0.46 2.28
N ALA A 55 7.99 0.22 3.36
CA ALA A 55 8.31 1.66 3.32
C ALA A 55 9.47 1.97 2.36
N LYS A 56 10.54 1.17 2.38
CA LYS A 56 11.65 1.29 1.45
C LYS A 56 11.19 1.04 0.01
N TRP A 57 10.33 0.05 -0.21
CA TRP A 57 9.78 -0.21 -1.54
C TRP A 57 8.99 0.97 -2.09
N LEU A 58 8.16 1.62 -1.25
CA LEU A 58 7.42 2.83 -1.65
C LEU A 58 8.36 3.95 -2.10
N ILE A 59 9.38 4.26 -1.30
CA ILE A 59 10.32 5.34 -1.58
C ILE A 59 11.12 5.06 -2.87
N LEU A 60 11.65 3.84 -3.00
CA LEU A 60 12.54 3.51 -4.12
C LEU A 60 11.81 3.29 -5.44
N ASN A 61 10.57 2.79 -5.42
CA ASN A 61 9.88 2.35 -6.63
C ASN A 61 8.69 3.23 -7.02
N LYS A 62 8.09 3.94 -6.06
CA LYS A 62 6.82 4.65 -6.27
C LYS A 62 6.91 6.17 -6.10
N GLN A 63 7.91 6.67 -5.37
CA GLN A 63 8.13 8.11 -5.23
C GLN A 63 8.83 8.67 -6.48
N LYS A 64 8.26 9.73 -7.03
CA LYS A 64 8.84 10.55 -8.10
C LYS A 64 9.82 11.58 -7.53
N PRO A 65 10.68 12.20 -8.38
CA PRO A 65 11.60 13.25 -7.95
C PRO A 65 10.92 14.48 -7.34
N ASP A 66 9.66 14.75 -7.68
CA ASP A 66 8.82 15.82 -7.11
C ASP A 66 8.14 15.43 -5.78
N GLY A 67 8.41 14.22 -5.28
CA GLY A 67 7.87 13.70 -4.03
C GLY A 67 6.51 13.01 -4.15
N VAL A 68 5.88 13.01 -5.33
CA VAL A 68 4.59 12.35 -5.55
C VAL A 68 4.75 10.83 -5.59
N PHE A 69 3.85 10.10 -4.94
CA PHE A 69 3.78 8.64 -5.04
C PHE A 69 2.79 8.21 -6.12
N GLN A 70 3.25 7.43 -7.09
CA GLN A 70 2.42 6.93 -8.19
C GLN A 70 1.80 5.57 -7.88
N GLU A 71 0.52 5.40 -8.19
CA GLU A 71 -0.16 4.11 -8.20
C GLU A 71 -0.14 3.54 -9.63
N ASP A 72 0.45 2.37 -9.80
CA ASP A 72 0.58 1.70 -11.11
C ASP A 72 -0.39 0.52 -11.25
N GLY A 73 -1.02 0.09 -10.16
CA GLY A 73 -2.02 -0.97 -10.16
C GLY A 73 -3.42 -0.47 -10.54
N PRO A 74 -4.28 -1.35 -11.10
CA PRO A 74 -5.68 -1.00 -11.30
C PRO A 74 -6.33 -0.66 -9.96
N VAL A 75 -6.98 0.51 -9.89
CA VAL A 75 -7.70 0.94 -8.68
C VAL A 75 -8.85 -0.03 -8.41
N ILE A 76 -8.70 -0.88 -7.39
CA ILE A 76 -9.73 -1.86 -7.01
C ILE A 76 -10.89 -1.17 -6.26
N HIS A 77 -10.62 -0.04 -5.59
CA HIS A 77 -11.63 0.75 -4.90
C HIS A 77 -11.55 2.22 -5.31
N THR A 78 -12.51 2.66 -6.12
CA THR A 78 -12.64 4.05 -6.59
C THR A 78 -12.76 5.06 -5.45
N LYS A 79 -13.22 4.63 -4.26
CA LYS A 79 -13.27 5.45 -3.04
C LYS A 79 -11.89 5.79 -2.45
N MET A 80 -10.84 5.11 -2.88
CA MET A 80 -9.46 5.43 -2.48
C MET A 80 -8.81 6.49 -3.37
N VAL A 81 -9.46 6.86 -4.48
CA VAL A 81 -8.99 7.94 -5.35
C VAL A 81 -9.59 9.25 -4.86
N VAL A 82 -8.76 10.05 -4.21
CA VAL A 82 -9.15 11.41 -3.83
C VAL A 82 -8.99 12.31 -5.05
N GLY A 83 -10.11 12.91 -5.51
CA GLY A 83 -10.06 13.94 -6.56
C GLY A 83 -10.36 13.49 -7.99
N VAL A 84 -10.95 12.30 -8.23
CA VAL A 84 -11.61 12.09 -9.53
C VAL A 84 -12.83 13.00 -9.54
N THR A 85 -12.69 14.13 -10.22
CA THR A 85 -13.80 14.99 -10.58
C THR A 85 -14.89 14.11 -11.19
N SER A 86 -16.07 14.15 -10.59
CA SER A 86 -17.31 13.89 -11.33
C SER A 86 -17.20 14.52 -12.72
N ALA A 87 -17.63 13.77 -13.73
CA ALA A 87 -17.63 14.12 -15.15
C ALA A 87 -17.91 15.61 -15.42
N PRO A 88 -17.43 16.19 -16.55
CA PRO A 88 -17.86 17.52 -16.94
C PRO A 88 -19.39 17.52 -17.03
N GLU A 89 -20.00 18.32 -16.17
CA GLU A 89 -21.40 18.70 -16.31
C GLU A 89 -21.52 19.37 -17.68
N ARG A 90 -22.22 18.71 -18.60
CA ARG A 90 -22.59 19.33 -19.88
C ARG A 90 -23.52 20.49 -19.54
N VAL A 91 -23.01 21.71 -19.63
CA VAL A 91 -23.80 22.93 -19.79
C VAL A 91 -23.97 23.20 -21.27
#